data_AF-A0A520FWA4-F1
#
_entry.id   AF-A0A520FWA4-F1
#
_cell.length_a   1.000
_cell.length_b   1.000
_cell.length_c   1.000
_cell.angle_alpha   90.00
_cell.angle_beta   90.00
_cell.angle_gamma   90.00
#
_symmetry.space_group_name_H-M   'P 1'
#
loop_
_entity.id
_entity.type
_entity.pdbx_description
1 polymer ?
#
loop_
_entity_poly.entity_id
_entity_poly.type
_entity_poly.pdbx_seq_one_letter_code
_entity_poly.pdbx_strand_id
1 'polypeptide(L)'
;MRLRPALMTCVIAALLVVGARLTSIAVEREASERNDEQRTTVEVIARDAAGLLVLTQDYGLYRSERAARQWNLVHQRLSRALADYAAADAASAEQVEDLQDTARGLPQVFATLRHASQAPIVDTDGVARREMLTDQLVNETRRVSDGAFELSRNLVESRRRDAARQRWLAVATQATLLTLTLLLAGLLLKRVLAPIDKLRRVARAVEGGDLAARSDVKSKDELGQLSQALDAMTAALQQRDTALRDSNRHLA
;
A
#
# COMPACT_ATOMS: atom_id res chain seq x y z
N MET A 1 -34.44 -13.89 16.63
CA MET A 1 -33.68 -12.76 16.05
C MET A 1 -34.37 -12.38 14.76
N ARG A 2 -34.71 -11.10 14.57
CA ARG A 2 -35.30 -10.61 13.31
C ARG A 2 -34.28 -10.75 12.17
N LEU A 3 -34.72 -11.07 10.96
CA LEU A 3 -33.84 -11.35 9.83
C LEU A 3 -33.15 -10.07 9.31
N ARG A 4 -33.91 -8.96 9.33
CA ARG A 4 -33.45 -7.62 8.91
C ARG A 4 -32.21 -7.09 9.65
N PRO A 5 -32.16 -7.05 11.01
CA PRO A 5 -30.99 -6.53 11.71
C PRO A 5 -29.73 -7.38 11.52
N ALA A 6 -29.86 -8.70 11.33
CA ALA A 6 -28.72 -9.57 11.02
C ALA A 6 -28.14 -9.29 9.62
N LEU A 7 -28.99 -9.03 8.63
CA LEU A 7 -28.55 -8.63 7.30
C LEU A 7 -27.96 -7.21 7.28
N MET A 8 -28.60 -6.25 7.97
CA MET A 8 -28.05 -4.89 8.07
C MET A 8 -26.68 -4.87 8.74
N THR A 9 -26.48 -5.61 9.84
CA THR A 9 -25.18 -5.68 10.52
C THR A 9 -24.08 -6.25 9.62
N CYS A 10 -24.39 -7.27 8.81
CA CYS A 10 -23.43 -7.81 7.84
C CYS A 10 -23.10 -6.83 6.71
N VAL A 11 -24.11 -6.11 6.18
CA VAL A 11 -23.89 -5.08 5.14
C VAL A 11 -23.05 -3.93 5.69
N ILE A 12 -23.34 -3.48 6.90
CA ILE A 12 -22.55 -2.45 7.60
C ILE A 12 -21.10 -2.93 7.79
N ALA A 13 -20.90 -4.16 8.26
CA ALA A 13 -19.56 -4.72 8.42
C ALA A 13 -18.80 -4.80 7.08
N ALA A 14 -19.47 -5.20 6.00
CA ALA A 14 -18.86 -5.23 4.66
C ALA A 14 -18.47 -3.82 4.18
N LEU A 15 -19.34 -2.82 4.37
CA LEU A 15 -19.05 -1.43 4.03
C LEU A 15 -17.88 -0.86 4.84
N LEU A 16 -17.77 -1.21 6.13
CA LEU A 16 -16.63 -0.82 6.97
C LEU A 16 -15.32 -1.42 6.46
N VAL A 17 -15.30 -2.69 6.05
CA VAL A 17 -14.10 -3.33 5.48
C VAL A 17 -13.70 -2.66 4.15
N VAL A 18 -14.67 -2.34 3.29
CA VAL A 18 -14.40 -1.62 2.04
C VAL A 18 -13.86 -0.22 2.31
N GLY A 19 -14.45 0.50 3.27
CA GLY A 19 -13.96 1.81 3.71
C GLY A 19 -12.51 1.73 4.22
N ALA A 20 -12.20 0.74 5.06
CA ALA A 20 -10.85 0.49 5.55
C ALA A 20 -9.85 0.14 4.43
N ARG A 21 -10.29 -0.52 3.34
CA ARG A 21 -9.44 -0.73 2.17
C ARG A 21 -9.18 0.55 1.40
N LEU A 22 -10.19 1.40 1.21
CA LEU A 22 -10.00 2.68 0.52
C LEU A 22 -9.03 3.59 1.26
N THR A 23 -9.10 3.63 2.59
CA THR A 23 -8.13 4.39 3.40
C THR A 23 -6.74 3.78 3.33
N SER A 24 -6.60 2.44 3.39
CA SER A 24 -5.32 1.75 3.19
C SER A 24 -4.69 2.09 1.85
N ILE A 25 -5.48 2.09 0.77
CA ILE A 25 -5.00 2.42 -0.59
C ILE A 25 -4.56 3.89 -0.67
N ALA A 26 -5.27 4.81 -0.04
CA ALA A 26 -4.88 6.22 -0.01
C ALA A 26 -3.53 6.41 0.71
N VAL A 27 -3.34 5.75 1.85
CA VAL A 27 -2.07 5.77 2.60
C VAL A 27 -0.94 5.11 1.80
N GLU A 28 -1.20 3.99 1.13
CA GLU A 28 -0.23 3.32 0.26
C GLU A 28 0.20 4.22 -0.91
N ARG A 29 -0.72 4.98 -1.51
CA ARG A 29 -0.41 5.94 -2.58
C ARG A 29 0.47 7.08 -2.10
N GLU A 30 0.08 7.72 -1.00
CA GLU A 30 0.85 8.84 -0.44
C GLU A 30 2.25 8.39 0.01
N ALA A 31 2.34 7.19 0.59
CA ALA A 31 3.63 6.58 0.91
C ALA A 31 4.46 6.28 -0.36
N SER A 32 3.84 5.82 -1.44
CA SER A 32 4.53 5.56 -2.71
C SER A 32 5.11 6.83 -3.33
N GLU A 33 4.35 7.94 -3.33
CA GLU A 33 4.81 9.21 -3.90
C GLU A 33 6.01 9.76 -3.13
N ARG A 34 5.94 9.83 -1.80
CA ARG A 34 7.10 10.23 -0.97
C ARG A 34 8.30 9.32 -1.18
N ASN A 35 8.04 8.03 -1.37
CA ASN A 35 9.08 7.07 -1.64
C ASN A 35 9.77 7.33 -3.00
N ASP A 36 9.01 7.62 -4.05
CA ASP A 36 9.58 7.90 -5.37
C ASP A 36 10.39 9.21 -5.37
N GLU A 37 9.92 10.24 -4.66
CA GLU A 37 10.68 11.48 -4.44
C GLU A 37 12.02 11.20 -3.74
N GLN A 38 12.00 10.52 -2.60
CA GLN A 38 13.22 10.16 -1.86
C GLN A 38 14.20 9.34 -2.72
N ARG A 39 13.68 8.39 -3.51
CA ARG A 39 14.52 7.55 -4.38
C ARG A 39 15.23 8.41 -5.42
N THR A 40 14.50 9.32 -6.04
CA THR A 40 15.05 10.24 -7.04
C THR A 40 16.13 11.11 -6.42
N THR A 41 15.90 11.64 -5.22
CA THR A 41 16.90 12.44 -4.49
C THR A 41 18.18 11.66 -4.22
N VAL A 42 18.08 10.40 -3.76
CA VAL A 42 19.28 9.59 -3.49
C VAL A 42 20.00 9.15 -4.78
N GLU A 43 19.28 8.89 -5.86
CA GLU A 43 19.89 8.67 -7.17
C GLU A 43 20.68 9.90 -7.66
N VAL A 44 20.17 11.11 -7.41
CA VAL A 44 20.88 12.37 -7.70
C VAL A 44 22.14 12.50 -6.84
N ILE A 45 22.06 12.21 -5.53
CA ILE A 45 23.22 12.25 -4.62
C ILE A 45 24.31 11.29 -5.11
N ALA A 46 23.98 10.03 -5.38
CA ALA A 46 24.95 9.03 -5.85
C ALA A 46 25.57 9.41 -7.20
N ARG A 47 24.75 9.91 -8.13
CA ARG A 47 25.21 10.39 -9.45
C ARG A 47 26.16 11.58 -9.33
N ASP A 48 25.82 12.57 -8.51
CA ASP A 48 26.64 13.78 -8.35
C ASP A 48 27.94 13.48 -7.60
N ALA A 49 27.92 12.58 -6.60
CA ALA A 49 29.12 12.11 -5.93
C ALA A 49 30.09 11.39 -6.90
N ALA A 50 29.57 10.48 -7.73
CA ALA A 50 30.37 9.85 -8.80
C ALA A 50 30.86 10.86 -9.84
N GLY A 51 30.04 11.86 -10.17
CA GLY A 51 30.40 12.96 -11.06
C GLY A 51 31.56 13.81 -10.53
N LEU A 52 31.59 14.08 -9.23
CA LEU A 52 32.71 14.77 -8.58
C LEU A 52 34.01 13.96 -8.72
N LEU A 53 33.96 12.64 -8.58
CA LEU A 53 35.15 11.79 -8.71
C LEU A 53 35.78 11.93 -10.11
N VAL A 54 34.94 11.87 -11.15
CA VAL A 54 35.37 12.04 -12.55
C VAL A 54 35.96 13.44 -12.78
N LEU A 55 35.31 14.48 -12.25
CA LEU A 55 35.78 15.87 -12.39
C LEU A 55 37.08 16.12 -11.62
N THR A 56 37.25 15.50 -10.45
CA THR A 56 38.50 15.54 -9.68
C THR A 56 39.65 14.93 -10.46
N GLN A 57 39.44 13.76 -11.09
CA GLN A 57 40.44 13.11 -11.94
C GLN A 57 40.77 13.95 -13.19
N ASP A 58 39.75 14.45 -13.88
CA ASP A 58 39.90 15.31 -15.06
C ASP A 58 40.69 16.59 -14.72
N TYR A 59 40.39 17.21 -13.57
CA TYR A 59 41.13 18.37 -13.09
C TYR A 59 42.57 18.03 -12.71
N GLY A 60 42.82 16.90 -12.05
CA GLY A 60 44.17 16.45 -11.71
C GLY A 60 45.06 16.24 -12.93
N LEU A 61 44.49 15.68 -14.01
CA LEU A 61 45.21 15.40 -15.26
C LEU A 61 45.40 16.66 -16.13
N TYR A 62 44.33 17.42 -16.39
CA TYR A 62 44.34 18.48 -17.39
C TYR A 62 44.35 19.90 -16.82
N ARG A 63 44.11 20.06 -15.50
CA ARG A 63 44.03 21.36 -14.80
C ARG A 63 43.06 22.34 -15.49
N SER A 64 41.97 21.82 -16.04
CA SER A 64 41.07 22.63 -16.84
C SER A 64 40.19 23.51 -15.95
N GLU A 65 40.12 24.81 -16.25
CA GLU A 65 39.22 25.75 -15.57
C GLU A 65 37.73 25.38 -15.76
N ARG A 66 37.43 24.66 -16.86
CA ARG A 66 36.12 24.10 -17.11
C ARG A 66 35.76 23.04 -16.06
N ALA A 67 36.64 22.06 -15.82
CA ALA A 67 36.41 21.02 -14.82
C ALA A 67 36.25 21.63 -13.43
N ALA A 68 37.06 22.64 -13.08
CA ALA A 68 36.93 23.34 -11.80
C ALA A 68 35.57 24.04 -11.62
N ARG A 69 35.05 24.71 -12.65
CA ARG A 69 33.71 25.31 -12.60
C ARG A 69 32.62 24.25 -12.49
N GLN A 70 32.71 23.17 -13.27
CA GLN A 70 31.75 22.07 -13.22
C GLN A 70 31.77 21.38 -11.86
N TRP A 71 32.95 21.17 -11.28
CA TRP A 71 33.12 20.55 -9.97
C TRP A 71 32.38 21.33 -8.87
N ASN A 72 32.55 22.66 -8.83
CA ASN A 72 31.86 23.51 -7.86
C ASN A 72 30.33 23.47 -8.02
N LEU A 73 29.83 23.42 -9.26
CA LEU A 73 28.38 23.32 -9.52
C LEU A 73 27.82 21.96 -9.07
N VAL A 74 28.49 20.86 -9.38
CA VAL A 74 28.08 19.52 -8.96
C VAL A 74 28.12 19.39 -7.44
N HIS A 75 29.16 19.93 -6.79
CA HIS A 75 29.28 19.96 -5.33
C HIS A 75 28.11 20.69 -4.67
N GLN A 76 27.74 21.88 -5.16
CA GLN A 76 26.60 22.64 -4.63
C GLN A 76 25.28 21.89 -4.78
N ARG A 77 25.05 21.21 -5.91
CA ARG A 77 23.85 20.37 -6.09
C ARG A 77 23.84 19.19 -5.13
N LEU A 78 24.98 18.52 -4.95
CA LEU A 78 25.12 17.41 -4.01
C LEU A 78 24.83 17.85 -2.57
N SER A 79 25.44 18.96 -2.12
CA SER A 79 25.21 19.49 -0.77
C SER A 79 23.76 19.89 -0.54
N ARG A 80 23.09 20.44 -1.55
CA ARG A 80 21.66 20.77 -1.48
C ARG A 80 20.80 19.52 -1.40
N ALA A 81 21.04 18.54 -2.28
CA ALA A 81 20.30 17.28 -2.28
C ALA A 81 20.44 16.52 -0.94
N LEU A 82 21.63 16.53 -0.35
CA LEU A 82 21.86 15.96 0.98
C LEU A 82 21.08 16.69 2.08
N ALA A 83 21.05 18.03 2.05
CA ALA A 83 20.28 18.82 3.00
C ALA A 83 18.77 18.61 2.86
N ASP A 84 18.27 18.59 1.62
CA ASP A 84 16.84 18.36 1.32
C ASP A 84 16.42 16.96 1.76
N TYR A 85 17.26 15.95 1.53
CA TYR A 85 17.01 14.58 1.98
C TYR A 85 17.01 14.46 3.52
N ALA A 86 17.99 15.05 4.21
CA ALA A 86 18.04 15.06 5.67
C ALA A 86 16.83 15.76 6.31
N ALA A 87 16.32 16.83 5.68
CA ALA A 87 15.14 17.53 6.14
C ALA A 87 13.85 16.74 5.90
N ALA A 88 13.79 15.96 4.82
CA ALA A 88 12.62 15.15 4.45
C ALA A 88 12.55 13.82 5.21
N ASP A 89 13.68 13.25 5.62
CA ASP A 89 13.74 11.94 6.28
C ASP A 89 14.56 11.94 7.58
N ALA A 90 13.86 12.22 8.68
CA ALA A 90 14.44 12.19 10.03
C ALA A 90 15.00 10.81 10.43
N ALA A 91 14.48 9.71 9.85
CA ALA A 91 14.96 8.36 10.16
C ALA A 91 16.36 8.09 9.56
N SER A 92 16.73 8.78 8.49
CA SER A 92 18.04 8.68 7.85
C SER A 92 18.97 9.85 8.22
N ALA A 93 18.54 10.78 9.07
CA ALA A 93 19.27 12.01 9.36
C ALA A 93 20.70 11.75 9.88
N GLU A 94 20.87 10.78 10.79
CA GLU A 94 22.17 10.41 11.36
C GLU A 94 23.13 9.83 10.30
N GLN A 95 22.62 9.04 9.35
CA GLN A 95 23.42 8.45 8.26
C GLN A 95 23.84 9.50 7.23
N VAL A 96 23.01 10.52 7.04
CA VAL A 96 23.26 11.59 6.08
C VAL A 96 24.19 12.65 6.67
N GLU A 97 24.22 12.80 7.98
CA GLU A 97 25.06 13.77 8.70
C GLU A 97 26.56 13.57 8.40
N ASP A 98 27.08 12.35 8.56
CA ASP A 98 28.49 12.03 8.26
C ASP A 98 28.84 12.29 6.77
N LEU A 99 27.91 11.95 5.87
CA LEU A 99 28.08 12.21 4.44
C LEU A 99 28.10 13.71 4.14
N GLN A 100 27.24 14.47 4.81
CA GLN A 100 27.11 15.90 4.65
C GLN A 100 28.36 16.62 5.18
N ASP A 101 28.90 16.17 6.32
CA ASP A 101 30.15 16.71 6.88
C ASP A 101 31.34 16.43 5.97
N THR A 102 31.45 15.21 5.46
CA THR A 102 32.49 14.88 4.48
C THR A 102 32.34 15.73 3.22
N ALA A 103 31.12 15.88 2.70
CA ALA A 103 30.85 16.70 1.53
C ALA A 103 31.16 18.19 1.76
N ARG A 104 30.93 18.73 2.96
CA ARG A 104 31.26 20.13 3.32
C ARG A 104 32.77 20.40 3.30
N GLY A 105 33.61 19.40 3.57
CA GLY A 105 35.06 19.52 3.55
C GLY A 105 35.69 19.55 2.15
N LEU A 106 35.04 18.97 1.14
CA LEU A 106 35.58 18.83 -0.21
C LEU A 106 36.05 20.14 -0.86
N PRO A 107 35.31 21.28 -0.80
CA PRO A 107 35.70 22.51 -1.46
C PRO A 107 36.99 23.10 -0.90
N GLN A 108 37.26 22.90 0.38
CA GLN A 108 38.49 23.38 1.01
C GLN A 108 39.70 22.65 0.43
N VAL A 109 39.65 21.31 0.36
CA VAL A 109 40.72 20.47 -0.21
C VAL A 109 40.91 20.80 -1.69
N PHE A 110 39.81 20.95 -2.45
CA PHE A 110 39.86 21.31 -3.87
C PHE A 110 40.46 22.71 -4.09
N ALA A 111 40.13 23.69 -3.25
CA ALA A 111 40.72 25.02 -3.32
C ALA A 111 42.24 24.97 -3.06
N THR A 112 42.68 24.20 -2.06
CA THR A 112 44.10 23.98 -1.77
C THR A 112 44.82 23.32 -2.95
N LEU A 113 44.21 22.30 -3.57
CA LEU A 113 44.74 21.64 -4.78
C LEU A 113 44.89 22.63 -5.94
N ARG A 114 43.86 23.46 -6.19
CA ARG A 114 43.90 24.47 -7.26
C ARG A 114 45.02 25.48 -7.05
N HIS A 115 45.15 26.01 -5.84
CA HIS A 115 46.26 26.93 -5.50
C HIS A 115 47.63 26.29 -5.71
N ALA A 116 47.81 25.04 -5.28
CA ALA A 116 49.05 24.28 -5.51
C ALA A 116 49.32 24.00 -7.00
N SER A 117 48.27 23.82 -7.80
CA SER A 117 48.38 23.50 -9.24
C SER A 117 48.72 24.71 -10.13
N GLN A 118 48.43 25.93 -9.65
CA GLN A 118 48.71 27.21 -10.32
C GLN A 118 50.10 27.75 -10.00
N ALA A 119 50.73 27.32 -8.90
CA ALA A 119 52.08 27.69 -8.56
C ALA A 119 53.10 27.15 -9.59
N PRO A 120 54.14 27.91 -9.95
CA PRO A 120 55.22 27.41 -10.80
C PRO A 120 55.84 26.16 -10.16
N ILE A 121 56.01 25.09 -10.94
CA ILE A 121 56.68 23.87 -10.46
C ILE A 121 58.18 24.17 -10.48
N VAL A 122 58.73 24.51 -9.32
CA VAL A 122 60.16 24.83 -9.15
C VAL A 122 60.92 23.64 -8.53
N ASP A 123 60.24 22.79 -7.75
CA ASP A 123 60.83 21.65 -7.03
C ASP A 123 60.01 20.35 -7.16
N THR A 124 60.63 19.22 -6.82
CA THR A 124 59.99 17.90 -6.76
C THR A 124 58.93 17.82 -5.64
N ASP A 125 59.10 18.60 -4.58
CA ASP A 125 58.21 18.64 -3.42
C ASP A 125 56.83 19.21 -3.77
N GLY A 126 56.76 20.21 -4.66
CA GLY A 126 55.50 20.75 -5.17
C GLY A 126 54.72 19.75 -6.01
N VAL A 127 55.40 18.85 -6.72
CA VAL A 127 54.75 17.75 -7.46
C VAL A 127 54.16 16.74 -6.49
N ALA A 128 54.94 16.28 -5.51
CA ALA A 128 54.50 15.30 -4.51
C ALA A 128 53.32 15.82 -3.66
N ARG A 129 53.36 17.09 -3.23
CA ARG A 129 52.27 17.72 -2.47
C ARG A 129 50.96 17.73 -3.25
N ARG A 130 51.02 17.97 -4.55
CA ARG A 130 49.85 18.07 -5.43
C ARG A 130 49.27 16.70 -5.74
N GLU A 131 50.11 15.68 -5.94
CA GLU A 131 49.66 14.28 -6.02
C GLU A 131 48.96 13.87 -4.72
N MET A 132 49.56 14.14 -3.56
CA MET A 132 48.95 13.87 -2.25
C MET A 132 47.58 14.56 -2.09
N LEU A 133 47.44 15.83 -2.49
CA LEU A 133 46.16 16.55 -2.42
C LEU A 133 45.12 15.99 -3.39
N THR A 134 45.57 15.48 -4.56
CA THR A 134 44.70 14.85 -5.55
C THR A 134 44.19 13.52 -5.00
N ASP A 135 45.07 12.69 -4.45
CA ASP A 135 44.73 11.42 -3.81
C ASP A 135 43.82 11.61 -2.60
N GLN A 136 44.09 12.62 -1.78
CA GLN A 136 43.22 13.00 -0.66
C GLN A 136 41.82 13.36 -1.16
N LEU A 137 41.71 14.23 -2.17
CA LEU A 137 40.42 14.64 -2.69
C LEU A 137 39.67 13.48 -3.36
N VAL A 138 40.37 12.61 -4.08
CA VAL A 138 39.82 11.37 -4.66
C VAL A 138 39.27 10.47 -3.56
N ASN A 139 40.02 10.27 -2.47
CA ASN A 139 39.58 9.45 -1.35
C ASN A 139 38.36 10.03 -0.62
N GLU A 140 38.35 11.34 -0.33
CA GLU A 140 37.19 11.98 0.29
C GLU A 140 35.96 11.94 -0.62
N THR A 141 36.14 12.16 -1.92
CA THR A 141 35.03 12.06 -2.89
C THR A 141 34.52 10.61 -3.00
N ARG A 142 35.43 9.62 -2.93
CA ARG A 142 35.07 8.19 -2.91
C ARG A 142 34.27 7.84 -1.66
N ARG A 143 34.65 8.33 -0.48
CA ARG A 143 33.86 8.15 0.76
C ARG A 143 32.44 8.67 0.61
N VAL A 144 32.27 9.87 0.04
CA VAL A 144 30.94 10.44 -0.23
C VAL A 144 30.17 9.61 -1.25
N SER A 145 30.83 9.11 -2.30
CA SER A 145 30.20 8.23 -3.30
C SER A 145 29.76 6.90 -2.70
N ASP A 146 30.62 6.24 -1.92
CA ASP A 146 30.34 4.95 -1.29
C ASP A 146 29.19 5.09 -0.29
N GLY A 147 29.22 6.11 0.56
CA GLY A 147 28.13 6.38 1.49
C GLY A 147 26.82 6.78 0.80
N ALA A 148 26.86 7.48 -0.33
CA ALA A 148 25.67 7.74 -1.14
C ALA A 148 25.06 6.45 -1.74
N PHE A 149 25.90 5.50 -2.15
CA PHE A 149 25.45 4.18 -2.60
C PHE A 149 24.89 3.34 -1.45
N GLU A 150 25.50 3.39 -0.27
CA GLU A 150 24.97 2.72 0.92
C GLU A 150 23.62 3.28 1.32
N LEU A 151 23.44 4.61 1.30
CA LEU A 151 22.16 5.26 1.52
C LEU A 151 21.10 4.74 0.53
N SER A 152 21.45 4.65 -0.75
CA SER A 152 20.57 4.09 -1.79
C SER A 152 20.16 2.64 -1.50
N ARG A 153 21.11 1.79 -1.09
CA ARG A 153 20.83 0.39 -0.76
C ARG A 153 19.96 0.25 0.49
N ASN A 154 20.27 1.00 1.54
CA ASN A 154 19.54 0.97 2.81
C ASN A 154 18.08 1.41 2.62
N LEU A 155 17.84 2.43 1.79
CA LEU A 155 16.49 2.85 1.41
C LEU A 155 15.71 1.73 0.71
N VAL A 156 16.33 1.08 -0.28
CA VAL A 156 15.69 -0.02 -1.01
C VAL A 156 15.39 -1.19 -0.08
N GLU A 157 16.29 -1.50 0.84
CA GLU A 157 16.15 -2.63 1.75
C GLU A 157 15.10 -2.38 2.86
N SER A 158 15.10 -1.19 3.46
CA SER A 158 14.08 -0.76 4.42
C SER A 158 12.68 -0.87 3.80
N ARG A 159 12.53 -0.36 2.57
CA ARG A 159 11.26 -0.44 1.82
C ARG A 159 10.83 -1.86 1.49
N ARG A 160 11.76 -2.78 1.19
CA ARG A 160 11.39 -4.18 0.94
C ARG A 160 10.75 -4.82 2.17
N ARG A 161 11.23 -4.49 3.38
CA ARG A 161 10.66 -5.00 4.63
C ARG A 161 9.26 -4.42 4.89
N ASP A 162 9.08 -3.13 4.63
CA ASP A 162 7.77 -2.47 4.80
C ASP A 162 6.75 -2.90 3.74
N ALA A 163 7.17 -3.03 2.49
CA ALA A 163 6.33 -3.52 1.40
C ALA A 163 5.85 -4.96 1.65
N ALA A 164 6.67 -5.82 2.26
CA ALA A 164 6.25 -7.17 2.63
C ALA A 164 5.14 -7.16 3.69
N ARG A 165 5.27 -6.32 4.73
CA ARG A 165 4.24 -6.16 5.77
C ARG A 165 2.95 -5.58 5.19
N GLN A 166 3.04 -4.54 4.36
CA GLN A 166 1.88 -3.96 3.69
C GLN A 166 1.18 -4.94 2.77
N ARG A 167 1.93 -5.75 1.99
CA ARG A 167 1.34 -6.81 1.15
C ARG A 167 0.59 -7.84 1.97
N TRP A 168 1.13 -8.27 3.11
CA TRP A 168 0.45 -9.22 4.00
C TRP A 168 -0.84 -8.64 4.61
N LEU A 169 -0.83 -7.37 5.03
CA LEU A 169 -2.03 -6.69 5.51
C LEU A 169 -3.09 -6.56 4.40
N ALA A 170 -2.69 -6.21 3.18
CA ALA A 170 -3.60 -6.13 2.03
C ALA A 170 -4.26 -7.49 1.75
N VAL A 171 -3.47 -8.56 1.71
CA VAL A 171 -3.95 -9.94 1.53
C VAL A 171 -4.88 -10.36 2.66
N ALA A 172 -4.52 -10.10 3.92
CA ALA A 172 -5.35 -10.44 5.08
C ALA A 172 -6.71 -9.71 5.05
N THR A 173 -6.72 -8.44 4.64
CA THR A 173 -7.95 -7.66 4.53
C THR A 173 -8.84 -8.17 3.38
N GLN A 174 -8.25 -8.58 2.25
CA GLN A 174 -8.99 -9.24 1.15
C GLN A 174 -9.55 -10.60 1.56
N ALA A 175 -8.78 -11.42 2.28
CA ALA A 175 -9.23 -12.69 2.80
C ALA A 175 -10.40 -12.51 3.79
N THR A 176 -10.34 -11.49 4.64
CA THR A 176 -11.42 -11.15 5.58
C THR A 176 -12.69 -10.75 4.84
N LEU A 177 -12.58 -9.89 3.83
CA LEU A 177 -13.74 -9.48 3.01
C LEU A 177 -14.37 -10.69 2.31
N LEU A 178 -13.56 -11.53 1.67
CA LEU A 178 -14.03 -12.74 1.00
C LEU A 178 -14.76 -13.69 1.97
N THR A 179 -14.19 -13.89 3.16
CA THR A 179 -14.78 -14.73 4.21
C THR A 179 -16.14 -14.17 4.65
N LEU A 180 -16.24 -12.86 4.86
CA LEU A 180 -17.48 -12.20 5.24
C LEU A 180 -18.55 -12.30 4.14
N THR A 181 -18.16 -12.14 2.88
CA THR A 181 -19.05 -12.30 1.73
C THR A 181 -19.59 -13.74 1.62
N LEU A 182 -18.72 -14.75 1.77
CA LEU A 182 -19.12 -16.16 1.74
C LEU A 182 -20.07 -16.49 2.90
N LEU A 183 -19.79 -15.98 4.10
CA LEU A 183 -20.62 -16.19 5.28
C LEU A 183 -22.01 -15.54 5.10
N LEU A 184 -22.05 -14.32 4.55
CA LEU A 184 -23.31 -13.63 4.25
C LEU A 184 -24.12 -14.35 3.16
N ALA A 185 -23.46 -14.81 2.09
CA ALA A 185 -24.10 -15.58 1.04
C ALA A 185 -24.69 -16.90 1.59
N GLY A 186 -23.95 -17.62 2.44
CA GLY A 186 -24.43 -18.83 3.10
C GLY A 186 -25.63 -18.56 4.04
N LEU A 187 -25.60 -17.44 4.76
CA LEU A 187 -26.69 -17.04 5.66
C LEU A 187 -27.96 -16.66 4.88
N LEU A 188 -27.84 -15.92 3.78
CA LEU A 188 -28.93 -15.61 2.86
C LEU A 188 -29.56 -16.87 2.26
N LEU A 189 -28.74 -17.81 1.80
CA LEU A 189 -29.22 -19.06 1.20
C LEU A 189 -30.03 -19.88 2.20
N LYS A 190 -29.53 -20.03 3.43
CA LYS A 190 -30.18 -20.84 4.48
C LYS A 190 -31.39 -20.16 5.12
N ARG A 191 -31.34 -18.85 5.38
CA ARG A 191 -32.39 -18.13 6.13
C ARG A 191 -33.44 -17.46 5.26
N VAL A 192 -33.14 -17.16 3.99
CA VAL A 192 -34.08 -16.44 3.12
C VAL A 192 -34.48 -17.31 1.94
N LEU A 193 -33.51 -17.76 1.14
CA LEU A 193 -33.80 -18.42 -0.13
C LEU A 193 -34.45 -19.81 0.06
N ALA A 194 -33.94 -20.63 1.00
CA ALA A 194 -34.51 -21.96 1.27
C ALA A 194 -35.95 -21.92 1.85
N PRO A 195 -36.28 -21.06 2.84
CA PRO A 195 -37.65 -20.91 3.30
C PRO A 195 -38.60 -20.36 2.24
N ILE A 196 -38.17 -19.38 1.42
CA ILE A 196 -38.99 -18.86 0.32
C ILE A 196 -39.31 -19.98 -0.69
N ASP A 197 -38.34 -20.82 -1.02
CA ASP A 197 -38.57 -21.92 -1.96
C ASP A 197 -39.50 -23.00 -1.37
N LYS A 198 -39.45 -23.24 -0.05
CA LYS A 198 -40.46 -24.07 0.65
C LYS A 198 -41.85 -23.47 0.56
N LEU A 199 -42.02 -22.18 0.86
CA LEU A 199 -43.30 -21.49 0.77
C LEU A 199 -43.84 -21.51 -0.67
N ARG A 200 -42.97 -21.30 -1.66
CA ARG A 200 -43.31 -21.40 -3.08
C ARG A 200 -43.81 -22.80 -3.47
N ARG A 201 -43.17 -23.86 -2.96
CA ARG A 201 -43.62 -25.25 -3.20
C ARG A 201 -45.00 -25.52 -2.62
N VAL A 202 -45.28 -25.05 -1.41
CA VAL A 202 -46.60 -25.22 -0.78
C VAL A 202 -47.67 -24.45 -1.54
N ALA A 203 -47.41 -23.19 -1.89
CA ALA A 203 -48.36 -22.41 -2.69
C ALA A 203 -48.72 -23.11 -4.01
N ARG A 204 -47.73 -23.70 -4.71
CA ARG A 204 -47.98 -24.50 -5.93
C ARG A 204 -48.76 -25.79 -5.67
N ALA A 205 -48.52 -26.47 -4.54
CA ALA A 205 -49.27 -27.68 -4.18
C ALA A 205 -50.74 -27.37 -3.92
N VAL A 206 -51.01 -26.26 -3.22
CA VAL A 206 -52.35 -25.75 -2.96
C VAL A 206 -53.06 -25.34 -4.25
N GLU A 207 -52.35 -24.66 -5.16
CA GLU A 207 -52.85 -24.33 -6.51
C GLU A 207 -53.19 -25.60 -7.31
N GLY A 208 -52.40 -26.67 -7.15
CA GLY A 208 -52.65 -27.99 -7.73
C GLY A 208 -53.75 -28.81 -7.05
N GLY A 209 -54.42 -28.26 -6.03
CA GLY A 209 -55.53 -28.91 -5.31
C GLY A 209 -55.15 -29.69 -4.05
N ASP A 210 -53.87 -29.75 -3.68
CA ASP A 210 -53.42 -30.34 -2.41
C ASP A 210 -53.54 -29.33 -1.26
N LEU A 211 -54.74 -29.27 -0.67
CA LEU A 211 -55.04 -28.40 0.48
C LEU A 211 -54.44 -28.92 1.80
N ALA A 212 -53.85 -30.12 1.82
CA ALA A 212 -53.18 -30.67 3.01
C ALA A 212 -51.71 -30.21 3.11
N ALA A 213 -51.13 -29.62 2.06
CA ALA A 213 -49.77 -29.13 2.06
C ALA A 213 -49.54 -28.07 3.16
N ARG A 214 -48.39 -28.17 3.86
CA ARG A 214 -47.98 -27.24 4.93
C ARG A 214 -46.52 -26.85 4.75
N SER A 215 -46.19 -25.61 5.13
CA SER A 215 -44.86 -25.05 4.90
C SER A 215 -43.80 -25.50 5.91
N ASP A 216 -44.20 -25.84 7.14
CA ASP A 216 -43.34 -26.30 8.25
C ASP A 216 -42.07 -25.42 8.43
N VAL A 217 -42.16 -24.13 8.09
CA VAL A 217 -41.06 -23.19 8.27
C VAL A 217 -41.08 -22.71 9.71
N LYS A 218 -40.30 -23.39 10.56
CA LYS A 218 -40.10 -23.02 11.95
C LYS A 218 -39.08 -21.87 12.06
N SER A 219 -39.50 -20.67 11.69
CA SER A 219 -38.72 -19.45 11.94
C SER A 219 -39.46 -18.48 12.86
N LYS A 220 -38.71 -17.68 13.62
CA LYS A 220 -39.24 -16.63 14.52
C LYS A 220 -39.13 -15.24 13.92
N ASP A 221 -38.94 -15.16 12.60
CA ASP A 221 -38.74 -13.94 11.84
C ASP A 221 -39.95 -13.64 10.93
N GLU A 222 -39.78 -12.65 10.05
CA GLU A 222 -40.79 -12.22 9.09
C GLU A 222 -41.25 -13.35 8.15
N LEU A 223 -40.36 -14.30 7.81
CA LEU A 223 -40.70 -15.45 6.96
C LEU A 223 -41.48 -16.52 7.74
N GLY A 224 -41.21 -16.67 9.03
CA GLY A 224 -42.00 -17.53 9.91
C GLY A 224 -43.44 -17.03 10.09
N GLN A 225 -43.63 -15.72 10.22
CA GLN A 225 -44.97 -15.11 10.27
C GLN A 225 -45.72 -15.31 8.95
N LEU A 226 -45.03 -15.15 7.81
CA LEU A 226 -45.61 -15.41 6.49
C LEU A 226 -45.99 -16.88 6.30
N SER A 227 -45.15 -17.81 6.77
CA SER A 227 -45.44 -19.25 6.79
C SER A 227 -46.70 -19.58 7.57
N GLN A 228 -46.86 -19.02 8.77
CA GLN A 228 -48.05 -19.21 9.59
C GLN A 228 -49.31 -18.67 8.91
N ALA A 229 -49.22 -17.49 8.28
CA ALA A 229 -50.34 -16.92 7.54
C ALA A 229 -50.74 -17.78 6.32
N LEU A 230 -49.76 -18.29 5.58
CA LEU A 230 -49.99 -19.21 4.45
C LEU A 230 -50.67 -20.52 4.92
N ASP A 231 -50.14 -21.14 5.98
CA ASP A 231 -50.69 -22.39 6.51
C ASP A 231 -52.14 -22.19 7.03
N ALA A 232 -52.42 -21.04 7.69
CA ALA A 232 -53.76 -20.69 8.14
C ALA A 232 -54.75 -20.48 6.99
N MET A 233 -54.33 -19.79 5.92
CA MET A 233 -55.12 -19.64 4.70
C MET A 233 -55.43 -21.00 4.07
N THR A 234 -54.44 -21.89 4.01
CA THR A 234 -54.59 -23.23 3.44
C THR A 234 -55.56 -24.09 4.25
N ALA A 235 -55.50 -24.02 5.59
CA ALA A 235 -56.44 -24.69 6.47
C ALA A 235 -57.88 -24.19 6.29
N ALA A 236 -58.08 -22.88 6.12
CA ALA A 236 -59.40 -22.30 5.87
C ALA A 236 -59.98 -22.73 4.52
N LEU A 237 -59.15 -22.83 3.47
CA LEU A 237 -59.55 -23.37 2.17
C LEU A 237 -59.95 -24.84 2.28
N GLN A 238 -59.14 -25.64 2.98
CA GLN A 238 -59.44 -27.06 3.21
C GLN A 238 -60.79 -27.22 3.92
N GLN A 239 -61.04 -26.48 4.99
CA GLN A 239 -62.30 -26.56 5.74
C GLN A 239 -63.52 -26.17 4.89
N ARG A 240 -63.39 -25.15 4.03
CA ARG A 240 -64.45 -24.75 3.08
C ARG A 240 -64.73 -25.83 2.04
N ASP A 241 -63.69 -26.45 1.49
CA ASP A 241 -63.82 -27.53 0.52
C ASP A 241 -64.50 -28.77 1.12
N THR A 242 -64.16 -29.14 2.37
CA THR A 242 -64.84 -30.24 3.07
C THR A 242 -66.32 -29.92 3.33
N ALA A 243 -66.62 -28.71 3.79
CA ALA A 243 -68.01 -28.30 4.05
C ALA A 243 -68.87 -28.30 2.77
N LEU A 244 -68.31 -27.86 1.64
CA LEU A 244 -68.99 -27.91 0.33
C LEU A 244 -69.26 -29.36 -0.11
N ARG A 245 -68.29 -30.27 0.07
CA ARG A 245 -68.45 -31.70 -0.25
C ARG A 245 -69.50 -32.37 0.62
N ASP A 246 -69.51 -32.09 1.91
CA ASP A 246 -70.50 -32.65 2.82
C ASP A 246 -71.91 -32.12 2.51
N SER A 247 -72.04 -30.82 2.20
CA SER A 247 -73.33 -30.27 1.78
C SER A 247 -73.84 -30.87 0.48
N ASN A 248 -72.97 -31.12 -0.51
CA ASN A 248 -73.34 -31.81 -1.74
C ASN A 248 -73.78 -33.26 -1.51
N ARG A 249 -73.20 -33.96 -0.53
CA ARG A 249 -73.61 -35.33 -0.17
C ARG A 249 -74.97 -35.41 0.51
N HIS A 250 -75.43 -34.34 1.17
CA HIS A 250 -76.74 -34.31 1.82
C HIS A 250 -77.87 -33.90 0.86
N LEU A 251 -77.54 -33.38 -0.33
CA LEU A 251 -78.50 -32.93 -1.35
C LEU A 251 -78.77 -33.97 -2.46
N ALA A 252 -77.99 -35.05 -2.51
CA ALA A 252 -78.14 -36.16 -3.45
C ALA A 252 -78.80 -37.37 -2.77
#